data_AF-A0A9Q0DF81-F1
#
_entry.id   AF-A0A9Q0DF81-F1
#
_cell.length_a   1.000
_cell.length_b   1.000
_cell.length_c   1.000
_cell.angle_alpha   90.00
_cell.angle_beta   90.00
_cell.angle_gamma   90.00
#
_symmetry.space_group_name_H-M   'P 1'
#
loop_
_entity.id
_entity.type
_entity.pdbx_description
1 polymer ?
#
loop_
_entity_poly.entity_id
_entity_poly.type
_entity_poly.pdbx_seq_one_letter_code
_entity_poly.pdbx_strand_id
1 'polypeptide(L)'
;MAALSETRLADEGQLKEEKDGYTFFWKGKPANEPRIHGVGFAIKNCLINHLHELPVGINERLMTICLMLASSQMATVISAYAPTLDAQMK
;
A
#
# COMPACT_ATOMS: atom_id res chain seq x y z
N MET A 1 4.68 -10.81 -0.41
CA MET A 1 4.27 -9.39 -0.36
C MET A 1 4.48 -8.88 1.05
N ALA A 2 4.59 -7.57 1.24
CA ALA A 2 4.67 -6.95 2.56
C ALA A 2 3.75 -5.72 2.60
N ALA A 3 3.05 -5.52 3.71
CA ALA A 3 2.35 -4.28 4.02
C ALA A 3 3.35 -3.26 4.58
N LEU A 4 3.25 -2.01 4.12
CA LEU A 4 4.12 -0.91 4.52
C LEU A 4 3.29 0.15 5.26
N SER A 5 3.86 0.73 6.30
CA SER A 5 3.29 1.83 7.08
C SER A 5 4.32 2.93 7.27
N GLU A 6 3.85 4.15 7.52
CA GLU A 6 4.68 5.37 7.60
C GLU A 6 5.63 5.55 6.41
N THR A 7 5.15 5.32 5.18
CA THR A 7 5.99 5.47 3.99
C THR A 7 6.45 6.91 3.76
N ARG A 8 5.68 7.91 4.25
CA ARG A 8 5.96 9.35 4.12
C ARG A 8 6.20 9.78 2.67
N LEU A 9 5.56 9.09 1.73
CA LEU A 9 5.49 9.46 0.33
C LEU A 9 4.27 10.36 0.10
N ALA A 10 4.36 11.24 -0.89
CA ALA A 10 3.24 12.07 -1.31
C ALA A 10 2.33 11.35 -2.31
N ASP A 11 1.09 11.79 -2.36
CA ASP A 11 0.04 11.36 -3.27
C ASP A 11 -0.15 9.83 -3.29
N GLU A 12 -0.75 9.32 -4.35
CA GLU A 12 -0.81 7.90 -4.66
C GLU A 12 0.15 7.60 -5.81
N GLY A 13 0.83 6.46 -5.76
CA GLY A 13 1.73 6.10 -6.83
C GLY A 13 2.23 4.66 -6.75
N GLN A 14 3.02 4.31 -7.76
CA GLN A 14 3.67 3.01 -7.87
C GLN A 14 5.10 3.15 -8.39
N LEU A 15 5.96 2.22 -7.99
CA LEU A 15 7.36 2.14 -8.42
C LEU A 15 7.71 0.68 -8.64
N LYS A 16 8.12 0.34 -9.87
CA LYS A 16 8.65 -0.99 -10.19
C LYS A 16 10.16 -0.98 -10.03
N GLU A 17 10.65 -1.84 -9.17
CA GLU A 17 12.08 -2.07 -8.98
C GLU A 17 12.63 -3.00 -10.07
N GLU A 18 13.76 -2.63 -10.65
CA GLU A 18 14.40 -3.38 -11.73
C GLU A 18 15.21 -4.58 -11.24
N LYS A 19 15.77 -4.51 -10.03
CA LYS A 19 16.76 -5.48 -9.51
C LYS A 19 16.12 -6.64 -8.78
N ASP A 20 15.45 -6.37 -7.67
CA ASP A 20 14.95 -7.44 -6.76
C ASP A 20 13.51 -7.87 -7.10
N GLY A 21 12.94 -7.25 -8.15
CA GLY A 21 11.69 -7.68 -8.75
C GLY A 21 10.48 -7.43 -7.87
N TYR A 22 10.43 -6.30 -7.17
CA TYR A 22 9.24 -5.82 -6.48
C TYR A 22 8.57 -4.66 -7.22
N THR A 23 7.26 -4.51 -7.03
CA THR A 23 6.52 -3.30 -7.35
C THR A 23 5.93 -2.77 -6.05
N PHE A 24 6.24 -1.51 -5.77
CA PHE A 24 5.74 -0.78 -4.63
C PHE A 24 4.50 -0.01 -5.05
N PHE A 25 3.50 0.00 -4.18
CA PHE A 25 2.32 0.85 -4.27
C PHE A 25 2.22 1.63 -2.97
N TRP A 26 1.86 2.90 -3.03
CA TRP A 26 1.69 3.72 -1.83
C TRP A 26 0.53 4.69 -1.96
N LYS A 27 -0.03 5.06 -0.80
CA LYS A 27 -0.97 6.17 -0.63
C LYS A 27 -0.48 7.01 0.55
N GLY A 28 -0.27 8.29 0.28
CA GLY A 28 0.06 9.32 1.25
C GLY A 28 -0.81 10.55 1.10
N LYS A 29 -0.43 11.60 1.83
CA LYS A 29 -1.06 12.93 1.75
C LYS A 29 -0.75 13.62 0.42
N PRO A 30 -1.58 14.58 -0.02
CA PRO A 30 -1.27 15.43 -1.16
C PRO A 30 0.14 16.02 -1.11
N ALA A 31 0.81 16.20 -2.25
CA ALA A 31 2.20 16.69 -2.28
C ALA A 31 2.43 18.06 -1.62
N ASN A 32 1.39 18.88 -1.48
CA ASN A 32 1.42 20.17 -0.79
C ASN A 32 1.18 20.08 0.73
N GLU A 33 0.86 18.90 1.27
CA GLU A 33 0.70 18.65 2.70
C GLU A 33 1.94 17.98 3.32
N PRO A 34 2.15 18.11 4.63
CA PRO A 34 3.22 17.41 5.34
C PRO A 34 3.12 15.88 5.18
N ARG A 35 4.24 15.23 4.85
CA ARG A 35 4.33 13.77 4.67
C ARG A 35 4.48 13.04 6.00
N ILE A 36 3.47 13.14 6.85
CA ILE A 36 3.46 12.59 8.22
C ILE A 36 2.87 11.17 8.30
N HIS A 37 2.19 10.73 7.24
CA HIS A 37 1.54 9.42 7.14
C HIS A 37 1.89 8.76 5.80
N GLY A 38 1.44 7.53 5.64
CA GLY A 38 1.51 6.83 4.37
C GLY A 38 1.43 5.32 4.59
N VAL A 39 0.72 4.65 3.71
CA VAL A 39 0.63 3.18 3.68
C VAL A 39 0.97 2.68 2.29
N GLY A 40 1.30 1.41 2.19
CA GLY A 40 1.62 0.81 0.91
C GLY A 40 1.70 -0.71 0.95
N PHE A 41 2.04 -1.28 -0.21
CA PHE A 41 2.43 -2.66 -0.36
C PHE A 41 3.73 -2.76 -1.16
N ALA A 42 4.60 -3.68 -0.77
CA ALA A 42 5.67 -4.21 -1.61
C ALA A 42 5.26 -5.59 -2.14
N ILE A 43 5.08 -5.70 -3.45
CA ILE A 43 4.57 -6.92 -4.10
C ILE A 43 5.64 -7.46 -5.01
N LYS A 44 6.02 -8.73 -4.82
CA LYS A 44 6.97 -9.39 -5.73
C LYS A 44 6.31 -9.51 -7.11
N ASN A 45 7.02 -9.16 -8.17
CA ASN A 45 6.47 -9.03 -9.53
C ASN A 45 5.82 -10.34 -10.03
N CYS A 46 6.31 -11.51 -9.61
CA CYS A 46 5.69 -12.79 -9.93
C CYS A 46 4.27 -12.97 -9.34
N LEU A 47 3.94 -12.24 -8.27
CA LEU A 47 2.63 -12.27 -7.63
C LEU A 47 1.63 -11.29 -8.26
N ILE A 48 2.09 -10.31 -9.05
CA ILE A 48 1.21 -9.30 -9.67
C ILE A 48 0.17 -9.96 -10.57
N ASN A 49 0.55 -11.01 -11.30
CA ASN A 49 -0.36 -11.74 -12.17
C ASN A 49 -1.42 -12.57 -11.42
N HIS A 50 -1.29 -12.70 -10.09
CA HIS A 50 -2.22 -13.44 -9.23
C HIS A 50 -3.15 -12.50 -8.44
N LEU A 51 -3.03 -11.18 -8.66
CA LEU A 51 -3.91 -10.19 -8.05
C LEU A 51 -5.26 -10.20 -8.79
N HIS A 52 -6.36 -10.25 -8.05
CA HIS A 52 -7.68 -9.95 -8.61
C HIS A 52 -7.78 -8.45 -8.91
N GLU A 53 -7.29 -7.63 -7.98
CA GLU A 53 -7.25 -6.17 -8.06
C GLU A 53 -5.89 -5.67 -7.58
N LEU A 54 -5.38 -4.63 -8.25
CA LEU A 54 -4.19 -3.91 -7.80
C LEU A 54 -4.45 -3.23 -6.44
N PRO A 55 -3.39 -2.88 -5.68
CA PRO A 55 -3.55 -2.11 -4.46
C PRO A 55 -4.33 -0.81 -4.69
N VAL A 56 -5.32 -0.55 -3.83
CA VAL A 56 -6.14 0.66 -3.84
C VAL A 56 -5.95 1.41 -2.53
N GLY A 57 -5.48 2.65 -2.60
CA GLY A 57 -5.37 3.53 -1.44
C GLY A 57 -6.72 4.14 -1.05
N ILE A 58 -7.30 3.74 0.07
CA ILE A 58 -8.53 4.34 0.61
C ILE A 58 -8.22 5.71 1.22
N ASN A 59 -7.13 5.80 1.99
CA ASN A 59 -6.56 7.06 2.50
C ASN A 59 -5.08 6.85 2.88
N GLU A 60 -4.41 7.87 3.41
CA GLU A 60 -3.00 7.83 3.81
C GLU A 60 -2.68 6.87 4.98
N ARG A 61 -3.70 6.22 5.55
CA ARG A 61 -3.62 5.25 6.64
C ARG A 61 -4.23 3.89 6.32
N LEU A 62 -4.83 3.71 5.14
CA LEU A 62 -5.53 2.49 4.77
C LEU A 62 -5.41 2.20 3.27
N MET A 63 -4.90 1.03 2.93
CA MET A 63 -4.78 0.52 1.56
C MET A 63 -5.19 -0.95 1.53
N THR A 64 -5.87 -1.38 0.47
CA THR A 64 -6.37 -2.74 0.30
C THR A 64 -5.85 -3.37 -0.97
N ILE A 65 -5.77 -4.70 -0.99
CA ILE A 65 -5.47 -5.48 -2.20
C ILE A 65 -6.26 -6.78 -2.17
N CYS A 66 -6.68 -7.28 -3.34
CA CYS A 66 -7.37 -8.55 -3.46
C CYS A 66 -6.56 -9.56 -4.28
N LEU A 67 -6.38 -10.76 -3.72
CA LEU A 67 -5.62 -11.87 -4.29
C LEU A 67 -6.57 -12.97 -4.75
N MET A 68 -6.28 -13.56 -5.92
CA MET A 68 -6.87 -14.83 -6.31
C MET A 68 -6.07 -15.97 -5.66
N LEU A 69 -6.74 -16.79 -4.85
CA LEU A 69 -6.20 -18.02 -4.28
C LEU A 69 -6.57 -19.22 -5.15
N ALA A 70 -6.06 -20.39 -4.77
CA ALA A 70 -6.52 -21.65 -5.35
C ALA A 70 -8.03 -21.82 -5.18
N SER A 71 -8.65 -22.62 -6.06
CA SER A 71 -10.06 -23.02 -5.92
C SER A 71 -11.07 -21.87 -6.04
N SER A 72 -10.73 -20.82 -6.79
CA SER A 72 -11.60 -19.64 -7.01
C SER A 72 -11.94 -18.88 -5.72
N GLN A 73 -11.11 -18.99 -4.69
CA GLN A 73 -11.24 -18.20 -3.47
C GLN A 73 -10.50 -16.88 -3.61
N MET A 74 -10.99 -15.84 -2.94
CA MET A 74 -10.37 -14.52 -2.90
C MET A 74 -9.91 -14.21 -1.48
N ALA A 75 -8.74 -13.59 -1.37
CA ALA A 75 -8.24 -13.08 -0.09
C ALA A 75 -7.96 -11.58 -0.20
N THR A 76 -8.55 -10.81 0.70
CA THR A 76 -8.30 -9.37 0.81
C THR A 76 -7.29 -9.12 1.90
N VAL A 77 -6.19 -8.44 1.56
CA VAL A 77 -5.18 -8.00 2.52
C VAL A 77 -5.32 -6.50 2.73
N ILE A 78 -5.25 -6.07 3.99
CA ILE A 78 -5.38 -4.67 4.38
C ILE A 78 -4.05 -4.22 5.00
N SER A 79 -3.50 -3.13 4.46
CA SER A 79 -2.39 -2.39 5.06
C SER A 79 -2.98 -1.17 5.78
N ALA A 80 -2.86 -1.14 7.10
CA ALA A 80 -3.48 -0.12 7.93
C ALA A 80 -2.50 0.40 8.99
N TYR A 81 -2.56 1.71 9.23
CA TYR A 81 -1.79 2.37 10.29
C TYR A 81 -2.72 3.22 11.18
N ALA A 82 -2.91 2.76 12.41
CA ALA A 82 -3.73 3.43 13.39
C ALA A 82 -3.11 4.78 13.83
N PRO A 83 -3.91 5.81 14.13
CA PRO A 83 -3.42 7.01 14.79
C PRO A 83 -2.79 6.68 16.15
N THR A 84 -1.64 7.27 16.45
CA THR A 84 -1.11 7.31 17.82
C THR A 84 -1.80 8.44 18.59
N LEU A 85 -1.87 8.33 19.92
CA LEU A 85 -2.64 9.24 20.79
C LEU A 85 -2.33 10.73 20.58
N ASP A 86 -1.11 11.09 20.18
CA ASP A 86 -0.69 12.48 19.92
C ASP A 86 -0.66 12.88 18.43
N ALA A 87 -0.92 11.97 17.50
CA ALA A 87 -0.78 12.25 16.06
C ALA A 87 -1.90 13.15 15.48
N GLN A 88 -2.91 13.53 16.28
CA GLN A 88 -3.95 14.48 15.87
C GLN A 88 -3.59 15.95 16.13
N MET A 89 -2.48 16.22 16.83
CA MET A 89 -2.00 17.58 17.09
C MET A 89 -0.67 17.81 16.38
N LYS A 90 -0.70 18.12 15.09
CA LYS A 90 0.37 18.84 14.40
C LYS A 90 -0.10 19.44 13.08
#